data_AF-Q9KJL2-F1
#
_entry.id   AF-Q9KJL2-F1
#
_cell.length_a   1.000
_cell.length_b   1.000
_cell.length_c   1.000
_cell.angle_alpha   90.00
_cell.angle_beta   90.00
_cell.angle_gamma   90.00
#
_symmetry.space_group_name_H-M   'P 1'
#
loop_
_entity.id
_entity.type
_entity.pdbx_description
1 polymer ?
#
loop_
_entity_poly.entity_id
_entity_poly.type
_entity_poly.pdbx_seq_one_letter_code
_entity_poly.pdbx_strand_id
1 'polypeptide(L)'
;MTLSLTEKAASQLTKFLQDSNQGIRISVVDGGCSGYQYSLNIANAPKTDDLLLEKDQLRIFIDPKSAPLLEGVVVDYIESLTEGGLKFINPNATETCSCGKSFQAGSCTPTAVPCS
;
A
#
# COMPACT_ATOMS: atom_id res chain seq x y z
N MET A 1 16.83 -6.15 -1.89
CA MET A 1 15.42 -5.99 -1.49
C MET A 1 15.25 -5.91 0.01
N THR A 2 15.06 -4.69 0.53
CA THR A 2 14.86 -4.40 1.95
C THR A 2 13.47 -3.78 2.14
N LEU A 3 12.44 -4.63 2.26
CA LEU A 3 11.09 -4.19 2.64
C LEU A 3 10.92 -4.33 4.16
N SER A 4 10.56 -3.22 4.80
CA SER A 4 10.35 -3.15 6.24
C SER A 4 8.87 -3.06 6.58
N LEU A 5 8.45 -3.73 7.65
CA LEU A 5 7.10 -3.62 8.18
C LEU A 5 7.21 -3.20 9.64
N THR A 6 6.29 -2.34 10.08
CA THR A 6 6.18 -2.03 11.50
C THR A 6 5.42 -3.13 12.23
N GLU A 7 5.65 -3.23 13.55
CA GLU A 7 5.01 -4.26 14.40
C GLU A 7 3.47 -4.17 14.35
N LYS A 8 2.93 -2.95 14.19
CA LYS A 8 1.49 -2.72 14.02
C LYS A 8 0.97 -3.31 12.72
N ALA A 9 1.67 -3.05 11.61
CA ALA A 9 1.30 -3.60 10.30
C ALA A 9 1.40 -5.12 10.32
N ALA A 10 2.49 -5.67 10.84
CA ALA A 10 2.66 -7.12 10.97
C ALA A 10 1.53 -7.74 11.81
N SER A 11 1.26 -7.20 13.00
CA SER A 11 0.21 -7.72 13.88
C SER A 11 -1.18 -7.67 13.25
N GLN A 12 -1.50 -6.60 12.52
CA GLN A 12 -2.79 -6.49 11.83
C GLN A 12 -2.87 -7.45 10.64
N LEU A 13 -1.82 -7.55 9.83
CA LEU A 13 -1.79 -8.51 8.72
C LEU A 13 -1.94 -9.95 9.23
N THR A 14 -1.29 -10.31 10.34
CA THR A 14 -1.47 -11.64 10.97
C THR A 14 -2.90 -11.85 11.44
N LYS A 15 -3.60 -10.82 11.92
CA LYS A 15 -5.03 -10.91 12.27
C LYS A 15 -5.94 -11.04 11.05
N PHE A 16 -5.57 -10.42 9.93
CA PHE A 16 -6.31 -10.52 8.67
C PHE A 16 -6.12 -11.88 7.99
N LEU A 17 -4.97 -12.53 8.21
CA LEU A 17 -4.72 -13.89 7.75
C LEU A 17 -5.43 -14.88 8.69
N GLN A 18 -6.43 -15.58 8.17
CA GLN A 18 -7.17 -16.57 8.96
C GLN A 18 -6.44 -17.92 9.02
N ASP A 19 -5.57 -18.19 8.05
CA ASP A 19 -4.82 -19.43 7.90
C ASP A 19 -3.31 -19.17 7.82
N SER A 20 -2.50 -19.98 8.51
CA SER A 20 -1.04 -19.86 8.51
C SER A 20 -0.38 -20.18 7.16
N ASN A 21 -1.12 -20.79 6.23
CA ASN A 21 -0.64 -21.04 4.87
C ASN A 21 -0.84 -19.85 3.93
N GLN A 22 -1.58 -18.82 4.36
CA GLN A 22 -1.81 -17.62 3.55
C GLN A 22 -0.66 -16.65 3.70
N GLY A 23 -0.44 -15.85 2.66
CA GLY A 23 0.50 -14.75 2.67
C GLY A 23 -0.12 -13.50 2.05
N ILE A 24 0.64 -12.41 2.14
CA ILE A 24 0.23 -11.11 1.65
C ILE A 24 1.02 -10.81 0.38
N ARG A 25 0.33 -10.68 -0.75
CA ARG A 25 0.93 -10.13 -1.98
C ARG A 25 0.90 -8.61 -1.94
N ILE A 26 2.04 -7.99 -2.16
CA ILE A 26 2.20 -6.54 -2.33
C ILE A 26 2.53 -6.25 -3.79
N SER A 27 1.71 -5.40 -4.41
CA SER A 27 1.90 -4.95 -5.78
C SER A 27 1.74 -3.43 -5.84
N VAL A 28 2.50 -2.77 -6.70
CA VAL A 28 2.34 -1.34 -6.98
C VAL A 28 1.46 -1.19 -8.20
N VAL A 29 0.38 -0.43 -8.06
CA VAL A 29 -0.53 -0.07 -9.15
C VAL A 29 -0.48 1.42 -9.41
N ASP A 30 -0.77 1.82 -10.65
CA ASP A 30 -0.90 3.23 -10.99
C ASP A 30 -2.20 3.77 -10.36
N GLY A 31 -2.08 4.73 -9.44
CA GLY A 31 -3.19 5.28 -8.68
C GLY A 31 -3.90 6.45 -9.38
N GLY A 32 -3.61 6.70 -10.67
CA GLY A 32 -4.14 7.82 -11.43
C GLY A 32 -3.31 9.10 -11.29
N CYS A 33 -3.95 10.27 -11.50
CA CYS A 33 -3.31 11.58 -11.72
C CYS A 33 -2.29 12.08 -10.66
N SER A 34 -2.14 11.42 -9.52
CA SER A 34 -1.33 11.90 -8.39
C SER A 34 -0.35 10.87 -7.80
N GLY A 35 -0.12 9.72 -8.44
CA GLY A 35 1.03 8.85 -8.13
C GLY A 35 0.76 7.33 -8.07
N TYR A 36 1.70 6.62 -7.47
CA TYR A 36 1.64 5.16 -7.28
C TYR A 36 0.80 4.80 -6.04
N GLN A 37 -0.05 3.80 -6.19
CA GLN A 37 -0.80 3.21 -5.10
C GLN A 37 -0.30 1.80 -4.81
N TYR A 38 -0.15 1.48 -3.53
CA TYR A 38 0.25 0.16 -3.09
C TYR A 38 -0.99 -0.69 -2.84
N SER A 39 -1.08 -1.83 -3.50
CA SER A 39 -2.17 -2.79 -3.35
C SER A 39 -1.67 -3.99 -2.56
N LEU A 40 -2.43 -4.41 -1.55
CA LEU A 40 -2.20 -5.67 -0.85
C LEU A 40 -3.35 -6.62 -1.11
N ASN A 41 -3.01 -7.86 -1.43
CA ASN A 41 -3.96 -8.93 -1.64
C ASN A 41 -3.56 -10.15 -0.82
N ILE A 42 -4.53 -10.82 -0.21
CA ILE A 42 -4.28 -12.10 0.46
C ILE A 42 -4.15 -13.18 -0.62
N ALA A 43 -3.04 -13.91 -0.61
CA ALA A 43 -2.76 -14.99 -1.53
C ALA A 43 -2.43 -16.27 -0.77
N ASN A 44 -3.03 -17.39 -1.17
CA ASN A 44 -2.76 -18.68 -0.53
C ASN A 44 -1.40 -19.28 -0.97
N ALA A 45 -0.84 -18.81 -2.09
CA ALA A 45 0.40 -19.32 -2.66
C ALA A 45 1.17 -18.25 -3.45
N PRO A 46 2.52 -18.32 -3.49
CA PRO A 46 3.34 -17.51 -4.39
C PRO A 46 3.07 -17.87 -5.85
N LYS A 47 3.22 -16.90 -6.77
CA LYS A 47 3.39 -17.21 -8.20
C LYS A 47 4.84 -17.60 -8.49
N THR A 48 5.05 -18.23 -9.64
CA THR A 48 6.36 -18.73 -10.09
C THR A 48 7.44 -17.64 -10.17
N ASP A 49 7.06 -16.40 -10.47
CA ASP A 49 7.98 -15.26 -10.63
C ASP A 49 7.98 -14.32 -9.41
N ASP A 50 7.17 -14.61 -8.39
CA ASP A 50 7.07 -13.74 -7.22
C ASP A 50 8.30 -13.87 -6.33
N LEU A 51 8.73 -12.75 -5.78
CA LEU A 51 9.72 -12.72 -4.72
C LEU A 51 9.03 -13.06 -3.39
N LEU A 52 9.44 -14.17 -2.79
CA LEU A 52 9.02 -14.58 -1.45
C LEU A 52 9.89 -13.89 -0.40
N LEU A 53 9.26 -13.15 0.50
CA LEU A 53 9.88 -12.58 1.68
C LEU A 53 9.17 -13.12 2.92
N GLU A 54 9.92 -13.76 3.79
CA GLU A 54 9.43 -14.20 5.10
C GLU A 54 9.78 -13.14 6.14
N LYS A 55 8.76 -12.60 6.79
CA LYS A 55 8.89 -11.57 7.82
C LYS A 55 8.16 -12.07 9.06
N ASP A 56 8.92 -12.42 10.11
CA ASP A 56 8.39 -13.09 11.29
C ASP A 56 7.63 -14.38 10.91
N GLN A 57 6.30 -14.39 11.06
CA GLN A 57 5.40 -15.50 10.74
C GLN A 57 4.55 -15.23 9.49
N LEU A 58 4.88 -14.17 8.75
CA LEU A 58 4.14 -13.73 7.58
C LEU A 58 4.93 -14.04 6.32
N ARG A 59 4.24 -14.63 5.34
CA ARG A 59 4.75 -14.77 3.99
C ARG A 59 4.30 -13.56 3.18
N ILE A 60 5.25 -12.87 2.59
CA ILE A 60 4.99 -11.72 1.73
C ILE A 60 5.43 -12.08 0.33
N PHE A 61 4.54 -11.89 -0.63
CA PHE A 61 4.80 -12.13 -2.04
C PHE A 61 4.91 -10.78 -2.74
N ILE A 62 5.96 -10.56 -3.53
CA ILE A 62 6.15 -9.30 -4.25
C ILE A 62 6.25 -9.60 -5.74
N ASP A 63 5.45 -8.89 -6.54
CA ASP A 63 5.60 -8.94 -7.99
C ASP A 63 7.00 -8.38 -8.37
N PRO A 64 7.77 -9.08 -9.21
CA PRO A 64 9.13 -8.68 -9.58
C PRO A 64 9.17 -7.33 -10.31
N LYS A 65 8.06 -6.92 -10.93
CA LYS A 65 7.90 -5.59 -11.54
C LYS A 65 7.78 -4.48 -10.50
N SER A 66 7.15 -4.77 -9.36
CA SER A 66 6.98 -3.83 -8.25
C SER A 66 8.16 -3.85 -7.28
N ALA A 67 8.97 -4.90 -7.34
CA ALA A 67 10.16 -5.08 -6.53
C ALA A 67 11.07 -3.82 -6.43
N PRO A 68 11.54 -3.22 -7.53
CA PRO A 68 12.40 -2.03 -7.44
C PRO A 68 11.70 -0.82 -6.81
N LEU A 69 10.36 -0.74 -6.92
CA LEU A 69 9.57 0.36 -6.34
C LEU A 69 9.32 0.19 -4.83
N LEU A 70 9.53 -1.02 -4.32
CA LEU A 70 9.35 -1.41 -2.91
C LEU A 70 10.67 -1.47 -2.14
N GLU A 71 11.79 -1.22 -2.82
CA GLU A 71 13.10 -1.27 -2.17
C GLU A 71 13.27 -0.10 -1.18
N GLY A 72 13.56 -0.44 0.08
CA GLY A 72 13.67 0.54 1.17
C GLY A 72 12.33 1.04 1.71
N VAL A 73 11.20 0.55 1.20
CA VAL A 73 9.88 0.97 1.67
C VAL A 73 9.58 0.39 3.04
N VAL A 74 9.02 1.23 3.92
CA VAL A 74 8.49 0.84 5.23
C VAL A 74 6.97 0.84 5.18
N VAL A 75 6.37 -0.32 5.44
CA VAL A 75 4.91 -0.49 5.53
C VAL A 75 4.48 -0.33 6.98
N ASP A 76 3.62 0.64 7.22
CA ASP A 76 2.99 0.93 8.52
C ASP A 76 1.47 0.74 8.43
N TYR A 77 0.81 0.56 9.56
CA TYR A 77 -0.65 0.50 9.64
C TYR A 77 -1.15 1.57 10.59
N ILE A 78 -1.98 2.47 10.05
CA ILE A 78 -2.61 3.53 10.81
C ILE A 78 -4.06 3.14 11.06
N GLU A 79 -4.37 2.97 12.34
CA GLU A 79 -5.75 2.82 12.82
C GLU A 79 -6.18 4.18 13.38
N SER A 80 -6.97 4.94 12.62
CA SER A 80 -7.62 6.16 13.09
C SER A 80 -9.10 5.92 13.35
N LEU A 81 -9.71 6.74 14.19
CA LEU A 81 -11.14 6.67 14.55
C LEU A 81 -12.08 6.74 13.34
N THR A 82 -11.65 7.37 12.25
CA THR A 82 -12.42 7.54 11.01
C THR A 82 -11.97 6.62 9.87
N GLU A 83 -10.74 6.10 9.89
CA GLU A 83 -10.19 5.27 8.82
C GLU A 83 -9.05 4.38 9.33
N GLY A 84 -9.08 3.09 9.00
CA GLY A 84 -7.96 2.18 9.13
C GLY A 84 -7.32 1.95 7.76
N GLY A 85 -6.01 2.13 7.65
CA GLY A 85 -5.33 2.05 6.36
C GLY A 85 -3.84 1.72 6.46
N LEU A 86 -3.33 1.05 5.43
CA LEU A 86 -1.91 0.76 5.28
C LEU A 86 -1.21 2.00 4.71
N LYS A 87 -0.16 2.44 5.41
CA LYS A 87 0.66 3.58 5.01
C LYS A 87 2.01 3.07 4.54
N PHE A 88 2.39 3.50 3.34
CA PHE A 88 3.67 3.16 2.75
C PHE A 88 4.57 4.37 2.81
N ILE A 89 5.73 4.19 3.44
CA ILE A 89 6.74 5.24 3.59
C ILE A 89 7.90 4.83 2.69
N ASN A 90 7.98 5.44 1.51
CA ASN A 90 9.07 5.20 0.58
C ASN A 90 10.12 6.31 0.73
N PRO A 91 11.32 6.04 1.29
CA PRO A 91 12.38 7.04 1.40
C PRO A 91 12.92 7.48 0.03
N ASN A 92 12.70 6.69 -1.02
CA ASN A 92 13.05 7.03 -2.40
C ASN A 92 11.94 7.84 -3.10
N ALA A 93 10.74 7.96 -2.52
CA ALA A 93 9.68 8.77 -3.10
C ALA A 93 10.00 10.26 -2.87
N THR A 94 10.42 10.93 -3.94
CA THR A 94 10.84 12.33 -3.93
C THR A 94 9.66 13.31 -3.89
N GLU A 95 8.44 12.82 -4.10
CA GLU A 95 7.22 13.64 -4.18
C GLU A 95 6.08 13.04 -3.35
N THR A 96 6.09 13.27 -2.05
CA THR A 96 4.85 13.28 -1.26
C THR A 96 4.13 14.58 -1.59
N CYS A 97 3.17 14.53 -2.51
CA CYS A 97 2.30 15.67 -2.80
C CYS A 97 1.68 16.12 -1.47
N SER A 98 2.20 17.24 -0.95
CA SER A 98 1.84 17.81 0.34
C SER A 98 0.56 18.62 0.21
N CYS A 99 -0.48 18.05 -0.41
CA CYS A 99 -1.82 18.60 -0.37
C CYS A 99 -2.65 17.80 0.64
N GLY A 100 -2.31 17.97 1.91
CA GLY A 100 -3.18 17.53 2.99
C GLY A 100 -4.50 18.30 2.98
N LYS A 101 -5.49 17.81 2.25
CA LYS A 101 -6.93 18.13 2.35
C LYS A 101 -7.69 16.92 1.79
N SER A 102 -8.17 15.99 2.61
CA SER A 102 -9.49 16.02 3.25
C SER A 102 -10.64 16.21 2.26
N PHE A 103 -11.41 15.13 2.07
CA PHE A 103 -12.87 15.06 1.89
C PHE A 103 -13.54 16.21 1.11
N GLN A 104 -14.05 15.92 -0.10
CA GLN A 104 -15.19 16.65 -0.66
C GLN A 104 -16.30 15.63 -0.95
N ALA A 105 -17.15 15.38 0.05
CA ALA A 105 -18.47 14.84 -0.23
C ALA A 105 -19.37 15.96 -0.78
N GLY A 106 -20.01 15.66 -1.90
CA GLY A 106 -21.31 16.22 -2.28
C GLY A 106 -21.35 17.69 -2.67
N SER A 107 -21.19 17.98 -3.96
CA SER A 107 -22.22 18.56 -4.84
C SER A 107 -21.57 19.14 -6.09
N CYS A 108 -21.65 18.39 -7.19
CA CYS A 108 -21.45 18.97 -8.52
C CYS A 108 -22.55 20.00 -8.76
N THR A 109 -22.18 21.27 -8.92
CA THR A 109 -22.99 22.22 -9.68
C THR A 109 -22.11 22.79 -10.80
N PRO A 110 -22.40 22.52 -12.08
CA PRO A 110 -21.61 23.07 -13.17
C PRO A 110 -22.07 24.50 -13.45
N THR A 111 -21.28 25.49 -13.04
CA THR A 111 -21.32 26.80 -13.68
C THR A 111 -19.95 27.07 -14.27
N ALA A 112 -19.85 26.81 -15.57
CA ALA A 112 -18.76 27.25 -16.40
C ALA A 112 -18.67 28.78 -16.35
N VAL A 113 -17.49 29.31 -16.06
CA VAL A 113 -17.12 30.69 -16.38
C VAL A 113 -15.81 30.64 -17.16
N PRO A 114 -15.79 31.09 -18.43
CA PRO A 114 -14.57 31.15 -19.22
C PRO A 114 -13.69 32.30 -18.75
N CYS A 115 -12.39 32.05 -18.59
CA CYS A 115 -11.40 33.10 -18.36
C CYS A 115 -11.34 34.03 -19.59
N SER A 116 -11.43 35.34 -19.35
CA SER A 116 -10.99 36.38 -20.27
C SER A 116 -9.53 36.74 -19.99
#